data_AF-A0A537TIL9-F1
#
_entry.id   AF-A0A537TIL9-F1
#
_cell.length_a   1.000
_cell.length_b   1.000
_cell.length_c   1.000
_cell.angle_alpha   90.00
_cell.angle_beta   90.00
_cell.angle_gamma   90.00
#
_symmetry.space_group_name_H-M   'P 1'
#
loop_
_entity.id
_entity.type
_entity.pdbx_description
1 polymer ?
#
loop_
_entity_poly.entity_id
_entity_poly.type
_entity_poly.pdbx_seq_one_letter_code
_entity_poly.pdbx_strand_id
1 'polypeptide(L)'
;MLGGKATKEHVAEVSHELKLDRPLPLQYLTFVAGATHGDLGESIILQRPVSGIVSERIGPSMFLLVYATLIGVVLALPLGIVSALRRNRPVDHGIRLLTLVAFAMPSFWLGLLLIRTFSLDLGLFPVSGYGSGFFGHVRA
;
A
#
# COMPACT_ATOMS: atom_id res chain seq x y z
N MET A 1 -9.78 -3.21 21.31
CA MET A 1 -10.87 -4.08 21.81
C MET A 1 -11.22 -3.80 23.26
N LEU A 2 -10.31 -3.93 24.23
CA LEU A 2 -10.68 -3.72 25.63
C LEU A 2 -10.27 -2.34 26.22
N GLY A 3 -9.36 -1.63 25.55
CA GLY A 3 -8.90 -0.30 25.99
C GLY A 3 -8.12 -0.33 27.32
N GLY A 4 -7.70 0.85 27.81
CA GLY A 4 -6.91 0.96 29.05
C GLY A 4 -7.69 0.68 30.35
N LYS A 5 -9.01 0.45 30.28
CA LYS A 5 -9.90 0.19 31.44
C LYS A 5 -10.37 -1.28 31.53
N ALA A 6 -9.76 -2.18 30.78
CA ALA A 6 -10.11 -3.60 30.78
C ALA A 6 -9.95 -4.22 32.17
N THR A 7 -10.97 -4.91 32.66
CA THR A 7 -10.86 -5.75 33.87
C THR A 7 -10.03 -6.99 33.56
N LYS A 8 -9.36 -7.57 34.56
CA LYS A 8 -8.51 -8.75 34.38
C LYS A 8 -9.31 -9.95 33.88
N GLU A 9 -10.56 -10.03 34.32
CA GLU A 9 -11.52 -11.05 33.95
C GLU A 9 -11.86 -10.97 32.45
N HIS A 10 -12.14 -9.78 31.91
CA HIS A 10 -12.38 -9.59 30.47
C HIS A 10 -11.15 -9.89 29.62
N VAL A 11 -9.94 -9.57 30.11
CA VAL A 11 -8.71 -9.91 29.39
C VAL A 11 -8.52 -11.42 29.34
N ALA A 12 -8.77 -12.13 30.44
CA ALA A 12 -8.65 -13.59 30.48
C ALA A 12 -9.67 -14.27 29.55
N GLU A 13 -10.91 -13.77 29.52
CA GLU A 13 -11.97 -14.25 28.64
C GLU A 13 -11.60 -14.11 27.16
N VAL A 14 -11.24 -12.90 26.73
CA VAL A 14 -10.82 -12.63 25.34
C VAL A 14 -9.54 -13.39 24.97
N SER A 15 -8.60 -13.54 25.90
CA SER A 15 -7.37 -14.31 25.65
C SER A 15 -7.67 -15.78 25.41
N HIS A 16 -8.60 -16.36 26.17
CA HIS A 16 -9.02 -17.74 25.99
C HIS A 16 -9.79 -17.93 24.67
N GLU A 17 -10.70 -17.01 24.31
CA GLU A 17 -11.40 -17.03 23.02
C GLU A 17 -10.43 -16.96 21.82
N LEU A 18 -9.42 -16.10 21.91
CA LEU A 18 -8.38 -15.95 20.90
C LEU A 18 -7.27 -17.01 21.00
N LYS A 19 -7.37 -17.97 21.94
CA LYS A 19 -6.39 -19.03 22.19
C LYS A 19 -4.98 -18.50 22.53
N LEU A 20 -4.90 -17.27 23.04
CA LEU A 20 -3.66 -16.59 23.43
C LEU A 20 -3.10 -17.11 24.76
N ASP A 21 -3.87 -17.89 25.51
CA ASP A 21 -3.49 -18.60 26.73
C ASP A 21 -2.60 -19.83 26.47
N ARG A 22 -2.48 -20.27 25.22
CA ARG A 22 -1.68 -21.44 24.82
C ARG A 22 -0.18 -21.13 24.71
N PRO A 23 0.72 -22.13 24.81
CA PRO A 23 2.14 -21.92 24.53
C PRO A 23 2.38 -21.34 23.13
N LEU A 24 3.26 -20.33 23.02
CA LEU A 24 3.58 -19.64 21.75
C LEU A 24 3.89 -20.59 20.58
N PRO A 25 4.66 -21.68 20.74
CA PRO A 25 4.91 -22.61 19.64
C PRO A 25 3.62 -23.23 19.08
N LEU A 26 2.66 -23.55 19.96
CA LEU A 26 1.38 -24.12 19.54
C LEU A 26 0.51 -23.10 18.81
N GLN A 27 0.51 -21.83 19.27
CA GLN A 27 -0.19 -20.74 18.58
C GLN A 27 0.36 -20.56 17.15
N TYR A 28 1.68 -20.51 17.02
CA TYR A 28 2.34 -20.34 15.72
C TYR A 28 2.09 -21.52 14.78
N LEU A 29 2.24 -22.77 15.27
CA LEU A 29 1.98 -23.96 14.45
C LEU A 29 0.51 -24.04 14.01
N THR A 30 -0.44 -23.68 14.89
CA THR A 30 -1.86 -23.62 14.53
C THR A 30 -2.10 -22.58 13.45
N PHE A 31 -1.50 -21.39 13.58
CA PHE A 31 -1.58 -20.33 12.56
C PHE A 31 -1.00 -20.79 11.21
N VAL A 32 0.21 -21.36 11.21
CA VAL A 32 0.86 -21.82 9.97
C VAL A 32 0.06 -22.95 9.32
N ALA A 33 -0.46 -23.90 10.10
CA ALA A 33 -1.30 -24.97 9.58
C ALA A 33 -2.61 -24.46 8.97
N GLY A 34 -3.24 -23.45 9.58
CA GLY A 34 -4.40 -22.78 8.98
C GLY A 34 -4.02 -22.04 7.69
N ALA A 35 -2.91 -21.29 7.73
CA ALA A 35 -2.46 -20.46 6.61
C ALA A 35 -2.16 -21.28 5.35
N THR A 36 -1.60 -22.49 5.49
CA THR A 36 -1.36 -23.40 4.36
C THR A 36 -2.64 -23.93 3.72
N HIS A 37 -3.77 -23.88 4.43
CA HIS A 37 -5.10 -24.21 3.93
C HIS A 37 -5.91 -22.97 3.52
N GLY A 38 -5.31 -21.78 3.55
CA GLY A 38 -5.98 -20.51 3.23
C GLY A 38 -6.78 -19.89 4.37
N ASP A 39 -6.68 -20.44 5.59
CA ASP A 39 -7.28 -19.88 6.80
C ASP A 39 -6.26 -19.00 7.53
N LEU A 40 -6.41 -17.69 7.39
CA LEU A 40 -5.60 -16.68 8.09
C LEU A 40 -6.26 -16.22 9.40
N GLY A 41 -7.37 -16.85 9.80
CA GLY A 41 -8.20 -16.45 10.91
C GLY A 41 -9.13 -15.28 10.59
N GLU A 42 -9.74 -14.77 11.65
CA GLU A 42 -10.73 -13.69 11.61
C GLU A 42 -10.08 -12.35 11.98
N SER A 43 -10.46 -11.29 11.26
CA SER A 43 -10.04 -9.95 11.61
C SER A 43 -10.73 -9.51 12.90
N ILE A 44 -9.93 -9.19 13.90
CA ILE A 44 -10.39 -8.64 15.18
C ILE A 44 -11.17 -7.33 14.96
N ILE A 45 -10.75 -6.49 14.02
CA ILE A 45 -11.38 -5.18 13.77
C ILE A 45 -12.59 -5.30 12.83
N LEU A 46 -12.44 -6.06 11.75
CA LEU A 46 -13.42 -6.12 10.67
C LEU A 46 -14.44 -7.27 10.83
N GLN A 47 -14.23 -8.17 11.79
CA GLN A 47 -15.08 -9.35 12.06
C GLN A 47 -15.39 -10.16 10.79
N ARG A 48 -14.38 -10.32 9.94
CA ARG A 48 -14.45 -11.06 8.67
C ARG A 48 -13.16 -11.87 8.45
N PRO A 49 -13.23 -12.96 7.66
CA PRO A 49 -12.05 -13.77 7.34
C PRO A 49 -10.94 -12.92 6.73
N VAL A 50 -9.73 -13.02 7.29
CA VAL A 50 -8.55 -12.27 6.82
C VAL A 50 -8.19 -12.65 5.38
N SER A 51 -8.35 -13.93 5.02
CA SER A 51 -8.13 -14.40 3.64
C SER A 51 -9.02 -13.68 2.62
N GLY A 52 -10.30 -13.46 2.95
CA GLY A 52 -11.22 -12.66 2.14
C GLY A 52 -10.73 -11.21 1.98
N ILE A 53 -10.38 -10.56 3.09
CA ILE A 53 -9.89 -9.16 3.10
C ILE A 53 -8.62 -9.01 2.27
N VAL A 54 -7.68 -9.95 2.40
CA VAL A 54 -6.43 -9.94 1.61
C VAL A 54 -6.75 -10.13 0.13
N SER A 55 -7.61 -11.09 -0.22
CA SER A 55 -7.97 -11.37 -1.61
C SER A 55 -8.60 -10.17 -2.32
N GLU A 56 -9.46 -9.41 -1.65
CA GLU A 56 -10.07 -8.18 -2.16
C GLU A 56 -9.03 -7.09 -2.47
N ARG A 57 -7.88 -7.08 -1.77
CA ARG A 57 -6.81 -6.08 -1.92
C ARG A 57 -5.73 -6.46 -2.92
N ILE A 58 -5.64 -7.73 -3.31
CA ILE A 58 -4.62 -8.19 -4.29
C ILE A 58 -4.80 -7.46 -5.62
N GLY A 59 -6.03 -7.40 -6.15
CA GLY A 59 -6.33 -6.73 -7.43
C GLY A 59 -5.88 -5.26 -7.46
N PRO A 60 -6.33 -4.42 -6.51
CA PRO A 60 -5.88 -3.04 -6.39
C PRO A 60 -4.37 -2.90 -6.26
N SER A 61 -3.73 -3.74 -5.44
CA SER A 61 -2.29 -3.69 -5.20
C SER A 61 -1.49 -4.02 -6.46
N MET A 62 -1.90 -5.05 -7.20
CA MET A 62 -1.28 -5.45 -8.47
C MET A 62 -1.46 -4.39 -9.55
N PHE A 63 -2.65 -3.79 -9.62
CA PHE A 63 -2.90 -2.67 -10.55
C PHE A 63 -1.98 -1.49 -10.25
N LEU A 64 -1.90 -1.06 -8.99
CA LEU A 64 -1.02 0.04 -8.57
C LEU A 64 0.45 -0.28 -8.85
N LEU A 65 0.90 -1.50 -8.57
CA LEU A 65 2.27 -1.95 -8.84
C LEU A 65 2.60 -1.80 -10.34
N VAL A 66 1.82 -2.44 -11.20
CA VAL A 66 2.06 -2.43 -12.66
C VAL A 66 1.96 -1.01 -13.22
N TYR A 67 0.94 -0.26 -12.82
CA TYR A 67 0.71 1.09 -13.32
C TYR A 67 1.85 2.06 -12.91
N ALA A 68 2.25 2.05 -11.63
CA ALA A 68 3.34 2.87 -11.15
C ALA A 68 4.68 2.48 -11.79
N THR A 69 4.95 1.18 -11.96
CA THR A 69 6.16 0.72 -12.64
C THR A 69 6.19 1.16 -14.10
N LEU A 70 5.08 1.06 -14.84
CA LEU A 70 5.01 1.50 -16.22
C LEU A 70 5.29 3.00 -16.35
N ILE A 71 4.64 3.83 -15.54
CA ILE A 71 4.91 5.28 -15.52
C ILE A 71 6.37 5.55 -15.17
N GLY A 72 6.88 4.88 -14.14
CA GLY A 72 8.27 5.01 -13.70
C GLY A 72 9.26 4.68 -14.81
N VAL A 73 9.07 3.57 -15.52
CA VAL A 73 9.93 3.16 -16.64
C VAL A 73 9.84 4.14 -17.81
N VAL A 74 8.63 4.55 -18.18
CA VAL A 74 8.38 5.49 -19.29
C VAL A 74 8.99 6.86 -19.01
N LEU A 75 9.06 7.31 -17.76
CA LEU A 75 9.68 8.58 -17.40
C LEU A 75 11.19 8.44 -17.14
N ALA A 76 11.60 7.45 -16.36
CA ALA A 76 12.98 7.31 -15.90
C ALA A 76 13.93 6.88 -17.02
N LEU A 77 13.52 5.97 -17.92
CA LEU A 77 14.41 5.52 -19.00
C LEU A 77 14.76 6.66 -19.97
N PRO A 78 13.81 7.41 -20.56
CA PRO A 78 14.17 8.51 -21.46
C PRO A 78 14.96 9.61 -20.76
N LEU A 79 14.56 10.01 -19.55
CA LEU A 79 15.29 11.03 -18.79
C LEU A 79 16.71 10.56 -18.46
N GLY A 80 16.89 9.30 -18.06
CA GLY A 80 18.20 8.70 -17.80
C GLY A 80 19.08 8.63 -19.05
N ILE A 81 18.52 8.18 -20.18
CA ILE A 81 19.24 8.14 -21.47
C ILE A 81 19.66 9.54 -21.90
N VAL A 82 18.75 10.53 -21.84
CA VAL A 82 19.05 11.92 -22.22
C VAL A 82 20.12 12.53 -21.31
N SER A 83 20.03 12.31 -20.00
CA SER A 83 21.04 12.75 -19.02
C SER A 83 22.41 12.13 -19.30
N ALA A 84 22.46 10.82 -19.61
CA ALA A 84 23.69 10.12 -19.95
C ALA A 84 24.32 10.60 -21.26
N LEU A 85 23.53 10.78 -22.32
CA LEU A 85 23.99 11.26 -23.62
C LEU A 85 24.42 12.74 -23.60
N ARG A 86 23.81 13.56 -22.73
CA ARG A 86 24.10 15.00 -22.58
C ARG A 86 24.87 15.30 -21.29
N ARG A 87 25.76 14.40 -20.88
CA ARG A 87 26.55 14.52 -19.64
C ARG A 87 27.21 15.90 -19.51
N ASN A 88 27.11 16.49 -18.31
CA ASN A 88 27.65 17.82 -17.96
C ASN A 88 27.11 18.99 -18.81
N ARG A 89 25.95 18.82 -19.45
CA ARG A 89 25.21 19.90 -20.10
C ARG A 89 24.10 20.40 -19.19
N PRO A 90 23.56 21.62 -19.39
CA PRO A 90 22.46 22.15 -18.59
C PRO A 90 21.25 21.20 -18.47
N VAL A 91 20.96 20.43 -19.53
CA VAL A 91 19.89 19.43 -19.53
C VAL A 91 20.16 18.31 -18.52
N ASP A 92 21.38 17.79 -18.44
CA ASP A 92 21.78 16.77 -17.46
C ASP A 92 21.66 17.31 -16.04
N HIS A 93 22.15 18.53 -15.79
CA HIS A 93 22.01 19.18 -14.48
C HIS A 93 20.55 19.38 -14.06
N GLY A 94 19.67 19.78 -14.99
CA GLY A 94 18.23 19.92 -14.74
C GLY A 94 17.56 18.60 -14.37
N ILE A 95 17.86 17.52 -15.11
CA ILE A 95 17.31 16.18 -14.83
C ILE A 95 17.80 15.66 -13.47
N ARG A 96 19.09 15.85 -13.16
CA ARG A 96 19.66 15.46 -11.85
C ARG A 96 19.02 16.22 -10.70
N LEU A 97 18.84 17.54 -10.85
CA LEU A 97 18.21 18.36 -9.82
C LEU A 97 16.77 17.94 -9.60
N LEU A 98 16.00 17.74 -10.67
CA LEU A 98 14.62 17.24 -10.59
C LEU A 98 14.57 15.89 -9.85
N THR A 99 15.45 14.96 -10.21
CA THR A 99 15.52 13.63 -9.59
C THR A 99 15.88 13.73 -8.11
N LEU A 100 16.84 14.61 -7.76
CA LEU A 100 17.25 14.84 -6.38
C LEU A 100 16.11 15.41 -5.54
N VAL A 101 15.38 16.41 -6.06
CA VAL A 101 14.23 17.00 -5.37
C VAL A 101 13.13 15.96 -5.20
N ALA A 102 12.77 15.22 -6.25
CA ALA A 102 11.78 14.15 -6.18
C ALA A 102 12.14 13.08 -5.13
N PHE A 103 13.42 12.72 -5.03
CA PHE A 103 13.89 11.71 -4.07
C PHE A 103 13.99 12.25 -2.63
N ALA A 104 14.32 13.53 -2.45
CA ALA A 104 14.46 14.15 -1.14
C ALA A 104 13.11 14.47 -0.48
N MET A 105 12.04 14.63 -1.28
CA MET A 105 10.72 14.92 -0.75
C MET A 105 10.09 13.68 -0.09
N PRO A 106 9.43 13.83 1.07
CA PRO A 106 8.64 12.75 1.64
C PRO A 106 7.53 12.31 0.68
N SER A 107 7.41 11.00 0.45
CA SER A 107 6.46 10.45 -0.53
C SER A 107 5.00 10.83 -0.23
N PHE A 108 4.61 10.85 1.05
CA PHE A 108 3.27 11.28 1.46
C PHE A 108 3.00 12.75 1.06
N TRP A 109 3.99 13.63 1.24
CA TRP A 109 3.86 15.05 0.95
C TRP A 109 3.77 15.30 -0.55
N LEU A 110 4.63 14.64 -1.32
CA LEU A 110 4.55 14.64 -2.78
C LEU A 110 3.19 14.10 -3.26
N GLY A 111 2.70 13.01 -2.67
CA GLY A 111 1.38 12.47 -2.97
C GLY A 111 0.25 13.48 -2.74
N LEU A 112 0.29 14.22 -1.64
CA LEU A 112 -0.69 15.28 -1.36
C LEU A 112 -0.63 16.43 -2.37
N LEU A 113 0.58 16.85 -2.79
CA LEU A 113 0.72 17.85 -3.85
C LEU A 113 0.17 17.37 -5.19
N LEU A 114 0.46 16.11 -5.55
CA LEU A 114 -0.05 15.51 -6.78
C LEU A 114 -1.59 15.42 -6.76
N ILE A 115 -2.20 15.02 -5.64
CA ILE A 115 -3.66 15.00 -5.49
C ILE A 115 -4.22 16.41 -5.65
N ARG A 116 -3.64 17.41 -4.96
CA ARG A 116 -4.09 18.80 -5.06
C ARG A 116 -4.05 19.29 -6.51
N THR A 117 -2.91 19.15 -7.18
CA THR A 117 -2.74 19.71 -8.53
C THR A 117 -3.53 18.92 -9.57
N PHE A 118 -3.40 17.59 -9.60
CA PHE A 118 -4.00 16.79 -10.68
C PHE A 118 -5.46 16.42 -10.43
N SER A 119 -5.90 16.30 -9.18
CA SER A 119 -7.29 15.94 -8.87
C SER A 119 -8.16 17.17 -8.60
N LEU A 120 -7.69 18.12 -7.79
CA LEU A 120 -8.51 19.28 -7.40
C LEU A 120 -8.38 20.46 -8.36
N ASP A 121 -7.15 20.87 -8.70
CA ASP A 121 -6.94 22.06 -9.53
C ASP A 121 -7.22 21.77 -11.01
N LEU A 122 -6.72 20.64 -11.53
CA LEU A 122 -6.86 20.26 -12.95
C LEU A 122 -8.06 19.35 -13.24
N GLY A 123 -8.64 18.69 -12.23
CA GLY A 123 -9.78 17.78 -12.41
C GLY A 123 -9.50 16.56 -13.30
N LEU A 124 -8.24 16.15 -13.43
CA LEU A 124 -7.82 15.06 -14.33
C LEU A 124 -8.09 13.67 -13.74
N PHE A 125 -8.01 13.56 -12.41
CA PHE A 125 -8.18 12.30 -11.69
C PHE A 125 -9.14 12.47 -10.50
N PRO A 126 -9.83 11.40 -10.09
CA PRO A 126 -10.60 11.35 -8.85
C PRO A 126 -9.68 11.38 -7.61
N VAL A 127 -10.19 11.90 -6.50
CA VAL A 127 -9.42 12.06 -5.24
C VAL A 127 -9.24 10.72 -4.52
N SER A 128 -10.24 9.84 -4.60
CA SER A 128 -10.20 8.50 -4.02
C SER A 128 -11.25 7.61 -4.66
N GLY A 129 -10.92 6.34 -4.88
CA GLY A 129 -11.83 5.38 -5.48
C GLY A 129 -11.07 4.19 -6.04
N TYR A 130 -11.81 3.11 -6.33
CA TYR A 130 -11.30 1.98 -7.08
C TYR A 130 -12.45 1.43 -7.93
N GLY A 131 -12.38 1.69 -9.24
CA GLY A 131 -13.41 1.28 -10.21
C GLY A 131 -13.30 -0.19 -10.61
N SER A 132 -13.97 -0.57 -11.70
CA SER A 132 -13.82 -1.91 -12.31
C SER A 132 -13.13 -1.80 -13.68
N GLY A 133 -12.11 -2.66 -13.90
CA GLY A 133 -11.31 -2.67 -15.12
C GLY A 133 -10.33 -1.48 -15.24
N PHE A 134 -9.35 -1.57 -16.15
CA PHE A 134 -8.24 -0.61 -16.25
C PHE A 134 -8.70 0.87 -16.31
N PHE A 135 -9.63 1.18 -17.22
CA PHE A 135 -10.15 2.54 -17.37
C PHE A 135 -11.08 2.96 -16.22
N GLY A 136 -11.77 2.01 -15.60
CA GLY A 136 -12.54 2.27 -14.39
C GLY A 136 -11.64 2.65 -13.22
N HIS A 137 -10.50 1.99 -13.04
CA HIS A 137 -9.56 2.32 -11.96
C HIS A 137 -8.93 3.71 -12.11
N VAL A 138 -8.74 4.21 -13.35
CA VAL A 138 -8.15 5.53 -13.59
C VAL A 138 -9.17 6.67 -13.46
N ARG A 139 -10.47 6.38 -13.63
CA ARG A 139 -11.56 7.37 -13.66
C ARG A 139 -12.50 7.33 -12.44
N ALA A 140 -12.34 6.37 -11.53
CA ALA A 140 -13.23 6.16 -10.39
C ALA A 140 -12.83 6.90 -9.12
#